data_AF-A0A850SZ73-F1
#
_entry.id   AF-A0A850SZ73-F1
#
_cell.length_a   1.000
_cell.length_b   1.000
_cell.length_c   1.000
_cell.angle_alpha   90.00
_cell.angle_beta   90.00
_cell.angle_gamma   90.00
#
_symmetry.space_group_name_H-M   'P 1'
#
loop_
_entity.id
_entity.type
_entity.pdbx_description
1 polymer ?
#
loop_
_entity_poly.entity_id
_entity_poly.type
_entity_poly.pdbx_seq_one_letter_code
_entity_poly.pdbx_strand_id
1 'polypeptide(L)'
;MDFTEYKNYLKQLKAGKRLPDALYIELQFFRTAAPSILFDFYQNILKTTQLDARHNVIKLFTSQFKLSLLQYKSFWDTLHPELEISTHIDLSTGKVRQFNYRNSSNPPILHRKENLIDPEHPEIEKYLALTQAEEQAGLYANPRTIGFKKNWETLLHSKGLSYKNHELIRVVEEKSQTKFIDIHTDNNGPFSLPKSSPMIQRHKTAISRRNFSKPVQTLLEYNFLNPNVTFFDYGCGQGDDLQALKKMGMDVQGWDPVFNPSNEKRPSDIVNLGFVINVIEDPIERVDVLHQAFDLTKKVLVVSVMLIRVNGEPGGKPYKDGVITQKGTFQKYFTQNELAQYLEDVLNTSAIAVGPGIFYVFKEIEAYQDFLSRRSRKEIDWNELSLKLYPDSEERRKARRETLYQENQDLFEAFWKTMLDIGRLPKQSEFSQYDEIKRIAGSFKAAKRLFIDRYGKETLDQAFEIRKNDLLVYLALSNFQKKIPFKNLSIQLQTDIKTFTGGYRNGLEESKRLLFEMGKPGRVEKLCHETSFGIFDHKALYFHRSLISRLHPVLRIMVGCAEMLYSRFKSIKKYQ
;
A
#
# COMPACT_ATOMS: atom_id res chain seq x y z
N MET A 1 22.62 -10.03 22.76
CA MET A 1 23.53 -9.32 21.84
C MET A 1 22.79 -8.13 21.28
N ASP A 2 23.36 -6.93 21.39
CA ASP A 2 22.86 -5.72 20.74
C ASP A 2 23.58 -5.46 19.40
N PHE A 3 23.21 -4.40 18.67
CA PHE A 3 23.80 -4.11 17.36
C PHE A 3 25.29 -3.75 17.41
N THR A 4 25.74 -3.10 18.48
CA THR A 4 27.14 -2.68 18.64
C THR A 4 28.03 -3.89 18.86
N GLU A 5 27.60 -4.79 19.77
CA GLU A 5 28.27 -6.04 20.04
C GLU A 5 28.30 -6.95 18.81
N TYR A 6 27.16 -7.07 18.11
CA TYR A 6 27.05 -7.80 16.85
C TYR A 6 28.06 -7.32 15.80
N LYS A 7 28.14 -6.00 15.56
CA LYS A 7 29.13 -5.41 14.64
C LYS A 7 30.57 -5.75 15.02
N ASN A 8 30.89 -5.76 16.31
CA ASN A 8 32.24 -6.08 16.77
C ASN A 8 32.60 -7.55 16.48
N TYR A 9 31.69 -8.49 16.68
CA TYR A 9 31.93 -9.89 16.30
C TYR A 9 32.00 -10.09 14.78
N LEU A 10 31.20 -9.36 13.99
CA LEU A 10 31.31 -9.41 12.52
C LEU A 10 32.67 -8.95 11.99
N LYS A 11 33.36 -8.05 12.70
CA LYS A 11 34.73 -7.61 12.35
C LYS A 11 35.78 -8.68 12.62
N GLN A 12 35.53 -9.59 13.57
CA GLN A 12 36.47 -10.65 13.94
C GLN A 12 36.45 -11.82 12.96
N LEU A 13 35.35 -12.01 12.21
CA LEU A 13 35.27 -12.97 11.12
C LEU A 13 36.29 -12.60 10.03
N LYS A 14 37.38 -13.34 9.89
CA LYS A 14 38.42 -13.04 8.89
C LYS A 14 38.06 -13.47 7.47
N ALA A 15 36.96 -14.19 7.31
CA ALA A 15 36.60 -14.83 6.05
C ALA A 15 35.11 -14.68 5.71
N GLY A 16 34.78 -14.98 4.45
CA GLY A 16 33.47 -14.71 3.84
C GLY A 16 33.48 -13.48 2.92
N LYS A 17 32.49 -13.41 2.02
CA LYS A 17 32.37 -12.40 0.98
C LYS A 17 31.86 -11.10 1.58
N ARG A 18 32.74 -10.10 1.62
CA ARG A 18 32.43 -8.76 2.17
C ARG A 18 31.93 -7.82 1.08
N LEU A 19 30.73 -7.30 1.28
CA LEU A 19 30.17 -6.15 0.59
C LEU A 19 30.10 -4.96 1.57
N PRO A 20 29.92 -3.71 1.10
CA PRO A 20 29.84 -2.54 1.97
C PRO A 20 28.85 -2.71 3.14
N ASP A 21 27.70 -3.35 2.86
CA ASP A 21 26.55 -3.39 3.77
C ASP A 21 26.29 -4.78 4.37
N ALA A 22 27.06 -5.80 3.98
CA ALA A 22 26.86 -7.17 4.42
C ALA A 22 28.08 -8.08 4.25
N LEU A 23 28.14 -9.13 5.07
CA LEU A 23 29.05 -10.26 4.95
C LEU A 23 28.23 -11.51 4.56
N TYR A 24 28.68 -12.25 3.55
CA TYR A 24 28.07 -13.52 3.14
C TYR A 24 29.05 -14.66 3.43
N ILE A 25 28.56 -15.75 4.01
CA ILE A 25 29.40 -16.89 4.37
C ILE A 25 28.60 -18.18 4.24
N GLU A 26 29.23 -19.23 3.73
CA GLU A 26 28.65 -20.57 3.67
C GLU A 26 28.48 -21.13 5.10
N LEU A 27 27.41 -21.89 5.33
CA LEU A 27 26.98 -22.31 6.67
C LEU A 27 28.01 -23.17 7.40
N GLN A 28 28.63 -24.15 6.73
CA GLN A 28 29.67 -24.98 7.35
C GLN A 28 30.91 -24.17 7.68
N PHE A 29 31.31 -23.27 6.79
CA PHE A 29 32.44 -22.40 7.05
C PHE A 29 32.15 -21.40 8.19
N PHE A 30 30.93 -20.86 8.27
CA PHE A 30 30.51 -20.02 9.39
C PHE A 30 30.59 -20.77 10.73
N ARG A 31 30.25 -22.06 10.74
CA ARG A 31 30.30 -22.90 11.94
C ARG A 31 31.71 -23.06 12.51
N THR A 32 32.73 -23.11 11.65
CA THR A 32 34.12 -23.27 12.07
C THR A 32 34.85 -21.94 12.26
N ALA A 33 34.53 -20.93 11.46
CA ALA A 33 35.24 -19.65 11.44
C ALA A 33 34.65 -18.56 12.35
N ALA A 34 33.38 -18.65 12.75
CA ALA A 34 32.76 -17.63 13.58
C ALA A 34 33.20 -17.72 15.05
N PRO A 35 33.34 -16.57 15.76
CA PRO A 35 33.44 -16.58 17.22
C PRO A 35 32.28 -17.35 17.84
N SER A 36 32.54 -18.18 18.87
CA SER A 36 31.53 -19.03 19.52
C SER A 36 30.28 -18.26 19.92
N ILE A 37 30.44 -17.08 20.51
CA ILE A 37 29.34 -16.20 20.92
C ILE A 37 28.43 -15.81 19.74
N LEU A 38 29.01 -15.54 18.57
CA LEU A 38 28.24 -15.19 17.37
C LEU A 38 27.52 -16.41 16.79
N PHE A 39 28.16 -17.57 16.80
CA PHE A 39 27.54 -18.82 16.36
C PHE A 39 26.40 -19.25 17.28
N ASP A 40 26.60 -19.19 18.60
CA ASP A 40 25.57 -19.48 19.62
C ASP A 40 24.38 -18.51 19.49
N PHE A 41 24.65 -17.22 19.23
CA PHE A 41 23.62 -16.23 18.96
C PHE A 41 22.79 -16.61 17.73
N TYR A 42 23.43 -17.01 16.64
CA TYR A 42 22.76 -17.52 15.45
C TYR A 42 21.91 -18.77 15.73
N GLN A 43 22.42 -19.74 16.50
CA GLN A 43 21.66 -20.94 16.87
C GLN A 43 20.42 -20.60 17.72
N ASN A 44 20.57 -19.66 18.66
CA ASN A 44 19.46 -19.16 19.46
C ASN A 44 18.39 -18.49 18.59
N ILE A 45 18.78 -17.70 17.59
CA ILE A 45 17.84 -17.10 16.64
C ILE A 45 17.01 -18.18 15.94
N LEU A 46 17.64 -19.23 15.40
CA LEU A 46 16.91 -20.32 14.75
C LEU A 46 15.91 -21.00 15.70
N LYS A 47 16.34 -21.26 16.94
CA LYS A 47 15.50 -21.88 17.97
C LYS A 47 14.29 -21.01 18.33
N THR A 48 14.52 -19.72 18.57
CA THR A 48 13.45 -18.78 18.96
C THR A 48 12.48 -18.49 17.81
N THR A 49 12.97 -18.46 16.58
CA THR A 49 12.15 -18.23 15.38
C THR A 49 11.50 -19.50 14.83
N GLN A 50 11.81 -20.68 15.39
CA GLN A 50 11.34 -21.99 14.94
C GLN A 50 11.62 -22.24 13.45
N LEU A 51 12.78 -21.77 12.97
CA LEU A 51 13.20 -21.93 11.59
C LEU A 51 14.07 -23.18 11.41
N ASP A 52 13.80 -23.94 10.37
CA ASP A 52 14.68 -25.03 9.94
C ASP A 52 15.98 -24.49 9.33
N ALA A 53 17.12 -25.12 9.64
CA ALA A 53 18.43 -24.78 9.08
C ALA A 53 18.64 -25.37 7.66
N ARG A 54 17.74 -25.06 6.71
CA ARG A 54 17.84 -25.55 5.30
C ARG A 54 18.67 -24.66 4.38
N HIS A 55 19.13 -23.53 4.86
CA HIS A 55 19.95 -22.60 4.09
C HIS A 55 21.40 -23.10 4.01
N ASN A 56 22.11 -22.69 2.97
CA ASN A 56 23.54 -22.99 2.79
C ASN A 56 24.41 -21.74 2.88
N VAL A 57 23.81 -20.53 2.81
CA VAL A 57 24.54 -19.27 2.95
C VAL A 57 23.83 -18.39 3.98
N ILE A 58 24.62 -17.71 4.81
CA ILE A 58 24.16 -16.69 5.75
C ILE A 58 24.62 -15.32 5.26
N LYS A 59 23.70 -14.36 5.17
CA LYS A 59 23.99 -12.94 4.94
C LYS A 59 23.84 -12.18 6.26
N LEU A 60 24.94 -11.63 6.75
CA LEU A 60 25.03 -10.86 8.00
C LEU A 60 25.14 -9.36 7.63
N PHE A 61 24.13 -8.56 7.96
CA PHE A 61 24.13 -7.15 7.57
C PHE A 61 25.07 -6.33 8.46
N THR A 62 25.96 -5.54 7.88
CA THR A 62 26.89 -4.69 8.65
C THR A 62 26.27 -3.33 8.96
N SER A 63 25.30 -2.87 8.18
CA SER A 63 24.63 -1.58 8.36
C SER A 63 23.30 -1.68 9.13
N GLN A 64 22.75 -2.88 9.31
CA GLN A 64 21.44 -3.11 9.94
C GLN A 64 21.52 -4.27 10.93
N PHE A 65 20.76 -4.22 12.03
CA PHE A 65 20.70 -5.33 12.99
C PHE A 65 19.75 -6.43 12.46
N LYS A 66 20.23 -7.14 11.43
CA LYS A 66 19.47 -8.08 10.60
C LYS A 66 20.40 -9.19 10.13
N LEU A 67 19.84 -10.37 9.89
CA LEU A 67 20.48 -11.40 9.07
C LEU A 67 19.49 -12.02 8.07
N SER A 68 20.02 -12.61 7.00
CA SER A 68 19.23 -13.42 6.07
C SER A 68 19.80 -14.82 5.93
N LEU A 69 18.91 -15.81 5.87
CA LEU A 69 19.20 -17.21 5.59
C LEU A 69 18.88 -17.48 4.11
N LEU A 70 19.89 -17.85 3.34
CA LEU A 70 19.81 -18.00 1.88
C LEU A 70 19.99 -19.48 1.50
N GLN A 71 18.96 -20.04 0.87
CA GLN A 71 18.98 -21.40 0.35
C GLN A 71 19.16 -21.37 -1.16
N TYR A 72 20.38 -21.65 -1.62
CA TYR A 72 20.69 -21.82 -3.03
C TYR A 72 20.49 -23.28 -3.48
N LYS A 73 19.88 -23.48 -4.65
CA LYS A 73 19.65 -24.81 -5.23
C LYS A 73 20.97 -25.45 -5.65
N SER A 74 21.16 -26.74 -5.33
CA SER A 74 22.32 -27.52 -5.78
C SER A 74 23.64 -26.75 -5.66
N PHE A 75 23.86 -26.17 -4.46
CA PHE A 75 24.92 -25.18 -4.20
C PHE A 75 26.30 -25.66 -4.65
N TRP A 76 26.63 -26.94 -4.47
CA TRP A 76 27.91 -27.51 -4.86
C TRP A 76 27.97 -27.89 -6.35
N ASP A 77 26.87 -28.37 -6.92
CA ASP A 77 26.84 -28.92 -8.28
C ASP A 77 26.69 -27.85 -9.37
N THR A 78 26.21 -26.66 -9.02
CA THR A 78 25.94 -25.58 -10.00
C THR A 78 26.99 -24.47 -9.89
N LEU A 79 27.42 -23.93 -11.04
CA LEU A 79 28.37 -22.80 -11.11
C LEU A 79 27.80 -21.55 -10.44
N HIS A 80 26.62 -21.11 -10.91
CA HIS A 80 25.87 -19.99 -10.37
C HIS A 80 24.51 -20.48 -9.84
N PRO A 81 24.47 -21.07 -8.64
CA PRO A 81 23.25 -21.65 -8.13
C PRO A 81 22.18 -20.58 -7.95
N GLU A 82 20.93 -20.93 -8.29
CA GLU A 82 19.76 -20.08 -8.15
C GLU A 82 19.30 -20.05 -6.69
N LEU A 83 18.93 -18.88 -6.18
CA LEU A 83 18.34 -18.74 -4.86
C LEU A 83 16.93 -19.33 -4.88
N GLU A 84 16.61 -20.30 -4.01
CA GLU A 84 15.26 -20.87 -3.88
C GLU A 84 14.43 -20.18 -2.80
N ILE A 85 15.04 -19.97 -1.63
CA ILE A 85 14.42 -19.33 -0.47
C ILE A 85 15.38 -18.29 0.10
N SER A 86 14.85 -17.12 0.42
CA SER A 86 15.50 -16.15 1.30
C SER A 86 14.63 -15.92 2.54
N THR A 87 15.18 -16.04 3.74
CA THR A 87 14.49 -15.74 4.99
C THR A 87 15.18 -14.60 5.71
N HIS A 88 14.53 -13.45 5.79
CA HIS A 88 15.03 -12.24 6.42
C HIS A 88 14.56 -12.16 7.87
N ILE A 89 15.48 -11.90 8.78
CA ILE A 89 15.23 -11.84 10.22
C ILE A 89 15.71 -10.50 10.75
N ASP A 90 14.76 -9.68 11.19
CA ASP A 90 15.05 -8.45 11.91
C ASP A 90 15.37 -8.80 13.37
N LEU A 91 16.61 -8.54 13.80
CA LEU A 91 17.12 -8.98 15.11
C LEU A 91 16.63 -8.08 16.25
N SER A 92 16.12 -6.89 15.94
CA SER A 92 15.57 -5.96 16.94
C SER A 92 14.14 -6.35 17.32
N THR A 93 13.35 -6.78 16.34
CA THR A 93 11.92 -7.07 16.50
C THR A 93 11.59 -8.56 16.52
N GLY A 94 12.51 -9.42 16.09
CA GLY A 94 12.27 -10.84 15.86
C GLY A 94 11.39 -11.13 14.64
N LYS A 95 11.06 -10.11 13.83
CA LYS A 95 10.17 -10.29 12.67
C LYS A 95 10.88 -11.10 11.58
N VAL A 96 10.23 -12.20 11.19
CA VAL A 96 10.68 -13.07 10.10
C VAL A 96 9.87 -12.78 8.84
N ARG A 97 10.56 -12.66 7.69
CA ARG A 97 9.93 -12.61 6.36
C ARG A 97 10.61 -13.62 5.46
N GLN A 98 9.83 -14.45 4.78
CA GLN A 98 10.35 -15.43 3.85
C GLN A 98 9.92 -15.10 2.42
N PHE A 99 10.85 -15.28 1.50
CA PHE A 99 10.72 -15.06 0.07
C PHE A 99 11.03 -16.37 -0.66
N ASN A 100 10.15 -16.75 -1.59
CA ASN A 100 10.25 -18.00 -2.33
C ASN A 100 10.39 -17.71 -3.82
N TYR A 101 11.47 -18.21 -4.41
CA TYR A 101 11.88 -17.97 -5.79
C TYR A 101 11.75 -19.22 -6.67
N ARG A 102 11.23 -20.34 -6.16
CA ARG A 102 11.15 -21.62 -6.91
C ARG A 102 10.42 -21.51 -8.25
N ASN A 103 9.45 -20.60 -8.33
CA ASN A 103 8.68 -20.32 -9.54
C ASN A 103 9.06 -18.97 -10.19
N SER A 104 10.15 -18.33 -9.75
CA SER A 104 10.61 -17.09 -10.34
C SER A 104 11.22 -17.37 -11.71
N SER A 105 10.82 -16.59 -12.72
CA SER A 105 11.46 -16.66 -14.04
C SER A 105 12.83 -15.95 -14.08
N ASN A 106 13.17 -15.19 -13.03
CA ASN A 106 14.43 -14.46 -12.92
C ASN A 106 14.92 -14.45 -11.46
N PRO A 107 15.28 -15.61 -10.89
CA PRO A 107 15.76 -15.67 -9.51
C PRO A 107 17.14 -15.00 -9.38
N PRO A 108 17.49 -14.49 -8.18
CA PRO A 108 18.86 -14.14 -7.87
C PRO A 108 19.78 -15.36 -8.01
N ILE A 109 21.00 -15.15 -8.48
CA ILE A 109 22.01 -16.21 -8.62
C ILE A 109 23.28 -15.84 -7.84
N LEU A 110 24.00 -16.86 -7.38
CA LEU A 110 25.26 -16.66 -6.66
C LEU A 110 26.44 -16.58 -7.64
N HIS A 111 27.28 -15.58 -7.44
CA HIS A 111 28.56 -15.44 -8.14
C HIS A 111 29.71 -15.46 -7.14
N ARG A 112 30.89 -15.83 -7.62
CA ARG A 112 32.13 -15.79 -6.86
C ARG A 112 32.08 -16.64 -5.60
N LYS A 113 31.77 -17.94 -5.77
CA LYS A 113 31.58 -18.91 -4.68
C LYS A 113 32.83 -19.04 -3.81
N GLU A 114 34.01 -18.86 -4.40
CA GLU A 114 35.31 -18.88 -3.70
C GLU A 114 35.39 -17.90 -2.53
N ASN A 115 34.64 -16.79 -2.60
CA ASN A 115 34.63 -15.81 -1.50
C ASN A 115 33.74 -16.21 -0.32
N LEU A 116 32.84 -17.19 -0.49
CA LEU A 116 31.87 -17.59 0.55
C LEU A 116 32.31 -18.81 1.34
N ILE A 117 33.16 -19.65 0.77
CA ILE A 117 33.57 -20.94 1.32
C ILE A 117 34.93 -20.83 2.02
N ASP A 118 35.33 -21.91 2.70
CA ASP A 118 36.62 -22.01 3.35
C ASP A 118 37.78 -21.86 2.34
N PRO A 119 38.77 -20.98 2.56
CA PRO A 119 39.97 -20.89 1.73
C PRO A 119 40.75 -22.20 1.60
N GLU A 120 40.61 -23.12 2.57
CA GLU A 120 41.23 -24.45 2.55
C GLU A 120 40.32 -25.54 1.95
N HIS A 121 39.17 -25.16 1.35
CA HIS A 121 38.24 -26.11 0.77
C HIS A 121 38.85 -26.86 -0.43
N PRO A 122 38.67 -28.20 -0.55
CA PRO A 122 39.31 -28.99 -1.62
C PRO A 122 39.00 -28.53 -3.05
N GLU A 123 37.82 -27.95 -3.27
CA GLU A 123 37.40 -27.41 -4.57
C GLU A 123 37.68 -25.90 -4.76
N ILE A 124 38.41 -25.23 -3.85
CA ILE A 124 38.60 -23.76 -3.93
C ILE A 124 39.25 -23.32 -5.25
N GLU A 125 40.25 -24.08 -5.74
CA GLU A 125 40.98 -23.77 -6.97
C GLU A 125 40.07 -23.79 -8.20
N LYS A 126 39.11 -24.73 -8.25
CA LYS A 126 38.10 -24.82 -9.31
C LYS A 126 37.24 -23.55 -9.38
N TYR A 127 36.82 -23.02 -8.23
CA TYR A 127 36.01 -21.79 -8.18
C TYR A 127 36.83 -20.55 -8.49
N LEU A 128 38.10 -20.49 -8.06
CA LEU A 128 39.03 -19.41 -8.40
C LEU A 128 39.30 -19.35 -9.92
N ALA A 129 39.55 -20.50 -10.55
CA ALA A 129 39.80 -20.58 -11.99
C ALA A 129 38.58 -20.11 -12.81
N LEU A 130 37.37 -20.52 -12.41
CA LEU A 130 36.14 -20.05 -13.02
C LEU A 130 36.00 -18.52 -12.91
N THR A 131 36.13 -17.99 -11.69
CA THR A 131 36.02 -16.54 -11.46
C THR A 131 37.05 -15.76 -12.27
N GLN A 132 38.29 -16.25 -12.35
CA GLN A 132 39.34 -15.61 -13.15
C GLN A 132 38.98 -15.58 -14.65
N ALA A 133 38.46 -16.68 -15.20
CA ALA A 133 38.02 -16.73 -16.59
C ALA A 133 36.87 -15.74 -16.86
N GLU A 134 35.91 -15.64 -15.94
CA GLU A 134 34.79 -14.71 -16.03
C GLU A 134 35.20 -13.24 -15.89
N GLU A 135 36.17 -12.94 -15.02
CA GLU A 135 36.79 -11.61 -14.88
C GLU A 135 37.52 -11.22 -16.17
N GLN A 136 38.31 -12.12 -16.76
CA GLN A 136 39.00 -11.88 -18.05
C GLN A 136 38.02 -11.68 -19.21
N ALA A 137 36.89 -12.40 -19.20
CA ALA A 137 35.79 -12.18 -20.14
C ALA A 137 35.03 -10.86 -19.88
N GLY A 138 35.34 -10.16 -18.79
CA GLY A 138 34.72 -8.90 -18.39
C GLY A 138 33.27 -9.04 -17.96
N LEU A 139 32.85 -10.21 -17.47
CA LEU A 139 31.46 -10.44 -17.01
C LEU A 139 31.16 -9.69 -15.72
N TYR A 140 32.19 -9.32 -14.95
CA TYR A 140 32.07 -8.58 -13.70
C TYR A 140 32.22 -7.06 -13.85
N ALA A 141 32.26 -6.52 -15.07
CA ALA A 141 32.44 -5.08 -15.31
C ALA A 141 31.32 -4.20 -14.72
N ASN A 142 30.08 -4.70 -14.70
CA ASN A 142 28.95 -4.06 -14.02
C ASN A 142 28.29 -5.05 -13.05
N PRO A 143 28.79 -5.19 -11.81
CA PRO A 143 28.35 -6.23 -10.89
C PRO A 143 26.92 -6.02 -10.34
N ARG A 144 26.33 -4.83 -10.55
CA ARG A 144 25.01 -4.48 -10.01
C ARG A 144 23.86 -5.12 -10.78
N THR A 145 24.04 -5.34 -12.08
CA THR A 145 22.97 -5.88 -12.94
C THR A 145 23.00 -7.39 -13.05
N ILE A 146 24.14 -8.02 -12.79
CA ILE A 146 24.35 -9.45 -13.05
C ILE A 146 23.74 -10.37 -12.00
N GLY A 147 23.28 -9.84 -10.85
CA GLY A 147 22.80 -10.64 -9.72
C GLY A 147 21.59 -11.54 -10.00
N PHE A 148 20.95 -11.40 -11.16
CA PHE A 148 19.76 -12.16 -11.56
C PHE A 148 20.02 -13.02 -12.80
N LYS A 149 19.40 -14.20 -12.84
CA LYS A 149 19.60 -15.23 -13.88
C LYS A 149 19.53 -14.69 -15.31
N LYS A 150 18.43 -14.06 -15.70
CA LYS A 150 18.24 -13.54 -17.07
C LYS A 150 19.24 -12.46 -17.41
N ASN A 151 19.62 -11.64 -16.44
CA ASN A 151 20.60 -10.58 -16.65
C ASN A 151 21.97 -11.18 -16.96
N TRP A 152 22.37 -12.22 -16.21
CA TRP A 152 23.60 -12.97 -16.45
C TRP A 152 23.61 -13.70 -17.78
N GLU A 153 22.54 -14.43 -18.10
CA GLU A 153 22.38 -15.15 -19.38
C GLU A 153 22.42 -14.19 -20.58
N THR A 154 21.78 -13.03 -20.47
CA THR A 154 21.80 -12.00 -21.53
C THR A 154 23.20 -11.43 -21.71
N LEU A 155 23.93 -11.18 -20.62
CA LEU A 155 25.31 -10.70 -20.67
C LEU A 155 26.23 -11.72 -21.34
N LEU A 156 26.14 -13.00 -20.95
CA LEU A 156 26.91 -14.09 -21.57
C LEU A 156 26.66 -14.17 -23.07
N HIS A 157 25.38 -14.18 -23.48
CA HIS A 157 25.01 -14.25 -24.89
C HIS A 157 25.52 -13.03 -25.66
N SER A 158 25.43 -11.82 -25.09
CA SER A 158 25.94 -10.59 -25.73
C SER A 158 27.45 -10.61 -26.00
N LYS A 159 28.19 -11.44 -25.24
CA LYS A 159 29.64 -11.64 -25.40
C LYS A 159 29.99 -12.92 -26.17
N GLY A 160 29.00 -13.67 -26.66
CA GLY A 160 29.21 -14.95 -27.35
C GLY A 160 29.81 -16.02 -26.43
N LEU A 161 29.41 -16.04 -25.16
CA LEU A 161 29.91 -16.95 -24.13
C LEU A 161 28.81 -17.91 -23.64
N SER A 162 29.21 -19.09 -23.19
CA SER A 162 28.33 -20.07 -22.54
C SER A 162 29.15 -20.96 -21.59
N TYR A 163 28.49 -21.85 -20.86
CA TYR A 163 29.14 -22.86 -20.02
C TYR A 163 28.98 -24.27 -20.59
N LYS A 164 30.06 -25.04 -20.56
CA LYS A 164 30.06 -26.48 -20.86
C LYS A 164 30.97 -27.19 -19.86
N ASN A 165 30.46 -28.25 -19.22
CA ASN A 165 31.21 -29.01 -18.20
C ASN A 165 31.90 -28.14 -17.15
N HIS A 166 31.20 -27.14 -16.63
CA HIS A 166 31.72 -26.23 -15.60
C HIS A 166 32.82 -25.26 -16.05
N GLU A 167 33.06 -25.14 -17.35
CA GLU A 167 34.04 -24.22 -17.93
C GLU A 167 33.35 -23.16 -18.82
N LEU A 168 33.89 -21.94 -18.78
CA LEU A 168 33.47 -20.83 -19.63
C LEU A 168 34.04 -21.03 -21.04
N ILE A 169 33.15 -21.17 -22.03
CA ILE A 169 33.52 -21.38 -23.43
C ILE A 169 33.03 -20.22 -24.29
N ARG A 170 33.79 -19.93 -25.36
CA ARG A 170 33.33 -19.03 -26.41
C ARG A 170 32.50 -19.83 -27.41
N VAL A 171 31.25 -19.45 -27.58
CA VAL A 171 30.40 -20.01 -28.61
C VAL A 171 30.76 -19.28 -29.90
N VAL A 172 31.52 -19.95 -30.76
CA VAL A 172 31.65 -19.50 -32.14
C VAL A 172 30.28 -19.75 -32.76
N GLU A 173 29.54 -18.68 -33.08
CA GLU A 173 28.47 -18.81 -34.05
C GLU A 173 29.13 -19.31 -35.33
N GLU A 174 29.00 -20.61 -35.62
CA GLU A 174 29.12 -21.06 -36.99
C GLU A 174 28.14 -20.20 -37.78
N LYS A 175 28.66 -19.35 -38.67
CA LYS A 175 27.88 -18.79 -39.76
C LYS A 175 27.36 -19.96 -40.57
N SER A 176 26.30 -20.60 -40.10
CA SER A 176 25.44 -21.44 -40.91
C SER A 176 24.97 -20.52 -42.02
N GLN A 177 25.51 -20.77 -43.22
CA GLN A 177 25.01 -20.23 -44.47
C GLN A 177 23.54 -20.66 -44.61
N THR A 178 22.61 -19.93 -44.01
CA THR A 178 21.28 -19.82 -44.60
C THR A 178 21.43 -18.91 -45.80
N LYS A 179 21.55 -19.56 -46.96
CA LYS A 179 21.40 -18.96 -48.28
C LYS A 179 20.28 -17.92 -48.23
N PHE A 180 20.58 -16.70 -48.68
CA PHE A 180 19.59 -15.82 -49.24
C PHE A 180 18.93 -16.58 -50.39
N ILE A 181 17.74 -17.12 -50.14
CA ILE A 181 16.83 -17.56 -51.19
C ILE A 181 15.96 -16.34 -51.45
N ASP A 182 16.21 -15.68 -52.57
CA ASP A 182 15.25 -14.78 -53.18
C ASP A 182 13.94 -15.54 -53.38
N ILE A 183 12.92 -15.21 -52.59
CA ILE A 183 11.56 -15.71 -52.82
C ILE A 183 10.75 -14.55 -53.39
N HIS A 184 10.71 -14.56 -54.72
CA HIS A 184 9.59 -14.06 -55.50
C HIS A 184 8.26 -14.53 -54.88
N THR A 185 7.30 -13.61 -54.90
CA THR A 185 5.85 -13.81 -54.76
C THR A 185 5.37 -15.24 -54.95
N ASP A 186 4.74 -15.82 -53.92
CA ASP A 186 3.43 -16.46 -54.06
C ASP A 186 2.79 -16.82 -52.71
N ASN A 187 1.45 -16.73 -52.71
CA ASN A 187 0.54 -16.88 -51.58
C ASN A 187 0.42 -18.33 -51.05
N ASN A 188 0.07 -18.43 -49.76
CA ASN A 188 -0.52 -19.58 -49.01
C ASN A 188 0.44 -20.47 -48.20
N GLY A 189 0.37 -20.37 -46.86
CA GLY A 189 0.90 -21.40 -45.94
C GLY A 189 1.16 -20.90 -44.50
N PRO A 190 0.77 -21.63 -43.43
CA PRO A 190 0.51 -21.05 -42.11
C PRO A 190 1.69 -21.19 -41.14
N PHE A 191 2.79 -20.48 -41.34
CA PHE A 191 3.81 -20.32 -40.29
C PHE A 191 4.49 -18.94 -40.40
N SER A 192 3.77 -17.91 -39.95
CA SER A 192 4.33 -16.56 -39.80
C SER A 192 5.06 -16.44 -38.45
N LEU A 193 6.37 -16.22 -38.51
CA LEU A 193 7.17 -15.66 -37.42
C LEU A 193 6.49 -14.39 -36.86
N PRO A 194 6.45 -14.16 -35.54
CA PRO A 194 5.80 -12.97 -35.00
C PRO A 194 6.55 -11.72 -35.47
N LYS A 195 5.83 -10.89 -36.23
CA LYS A 195 6.18 -9.51 -36.60
C LYS A 195 6.64 -8.73 -35.37
N SER A 196 7.69 -7.91 -35.55
CA SER A 196 8.11 -6.75 -34.75
C SER A 196 7.49 -6.62 -33.35
N SER A 197 8.33 -6.70 -32.30
CA SER A 197 7.96 -6.32 -30.93
C SER A 197 7.13 -5.02 -30.94
N PRO A 198 5.94 -5.00 -30.31
CA PRO A 198 5.07 -3.83 -30.34
C PRO A 198 5.78 -2.62 -29.70
N MET A 199 5.73 -1.46 -30.36
CA MET A 199 6.32 -0.22 -29.85
C MET A 199 5.53 0.25 -28.61
N ILE A 200 6.10 0.07 -27.41
CA ILE A 200 5.45 0.39 -26.14
C ILE A 200 5.52 1.90 -25.88
N GLN A 201 4.36 2.53 -25.64
CA GLN A 201 4.26 3.99 -25.50
C GLN A 201 4.26 4.42 -24.03
N ARG A 202 5.38 4.20 -23.32
CA ARG A 202 5.51 4.46 -21.86
C ARG A 202 4.99 5.84 -21.43
N HIS A 203 5.27 6.87 -22.22
CA HIS A 203 4.92 8.29 -21.98
C HIS A 203 3.42 8.55 -21.82
N LYS A 204 2.54 7.68 -22.34
CA LYS A 204 1.08 7.81 -22.18
C LYS A 204 0.56 7.43 -20.78
N THR A 205 1.44 6.98 -19.89
CA THR A 205 1.10 6.63 -18.50
C THR A 205 1.15 7.83 -17.56
N ALA A 206 1.81 8.92 -17.94
CA ALA A 206 1.79 10.17 -17.17
C ALA A 206 0.37 10.74 -17.13
N ILE A 207 -0.13 11.04 -15.93
CA ILE A 207 -1.48 11.58 -15.70
C ILE A 207 -1.33 12.90 -14.95
N SER A 208 -1.92 13.98 -15.46
CA SER A 208 -2.02 15.24 -14.72
C SER A 208 -3.02 15.10 -13.57
N ARG A 209 -2.62 15.53 -12.37
CA ARG A 209 -3.45 15.46 -11.15
C ARG A 209 -3.39 16.80 -10.41
N ARG A 210 -4.50 17.16 -9.76
CA ARG A 210 -4.65 18.43 -9.01
C ARG A 210 -4.28 18.33 -7.52
N ASN A 211 -3.82 17.18 -7.06
CA ASN A 211 -3.34 16.93 -5.69
C ASN A 211 -1.98 16.23 -5.77
N PHE A 212 -1.16 16.35 -4.72
CA PHE A 212 0.11 15.61 -4.63
C PHE A 212 -0.08 14.13 -4.91
N SER A 213 0.90 13.50 -5.58
CA SER A 213 0.91 12.05 -5.73
C SER A 213 0.97 11.36 -4.37
N LYS A 214 0.45 10.14 -4.26
CA LYS A 214 0.44 9.41 -2.99
C LYS A 214 1.85 9.23 -2.37
N PRO A 215 2.95 8.98 -3.10
CA PRO A 215 4.28 8.96 -2.50
C PRO A 215 4.71 10.32 -1.93
N VAL A 216 4.41 11.44 -2.59
CA VAL A 216 4.68 12.78 -2.04
C VAL A 216 3.80 13.08 -0.84
N GLN A 217 2.55 12.59 -0.84
CA GLN A 217 1.68 12.71 0.32
C GLN A 217 2.26 12.02 1.56
N THR A 218 2.77 10.80 1.43
CA THR A 218 3.35 10.09 2.57
C THR A 218 4.60 10.81 3.10
N LEU A 219 5.35 11.50 2.25
CA LEU A 219 6.50 12.29 2.69
C LEU A 219 6.10 13.51 3.53
N LEU A 220 5.01 14.18 3.17
CA LEU A 220 4.43 15.26 3.98
C LEU A 220 3.85 14.71 5.29
N GLU A 221 3.07 13.61 5.25
CA GLU A 221 2.50 12.92 6.43
C GLU A 221 3.56 12.60 7.48
N TYR A 222 4.73 12.11 7.05
CA TYR A 222 5.85 11.78 7.93
C TYR A 222 6.84 12.95 8.12
N ASN A 223 6.47 14.16 7.68
CA ASN A 223 7.24 15.39 7.83
C ASN A 223 8.67 15.30 7.29
N PHE A 224 8.89 14.53 6.22
CA PHE A 224 10.19 14.43 5.55
C PHE A 224 10.50 15.66 4.70
N LEU A 225 9.47 16.37 4.25
CA LEU A 225 9.58 17.53 3.38
C LEU A 225 9.60 18.83 4.19
N ASN A 226 10.63 19.64 3.98
CA ASN A 226 10.80 20.98 4.57
C ASN A 226 11.78 21.80 3.69
N PRO A 227 11.89 23.12 3.86
CA PRO A 227 12.75 23.96 3.02
C PRO A 227 14.25 23.61 3.03
N ASN A 228 14.74 22.89 4.06
CA ASN A 228 16.16 22.54 4.20
C ASN A 228 16.51 21.17 3.56
N VAL A 229 15.55 20.50 2.93
CA VAL A 229 15.81 19.22 2.25
C VAL A 229 15.66 19.36 0.74
N THR A 230 16.55 18.69 0.03
CA THR A 230 16.53 18.62 -1.44
C THR A 230 15.68 17.44 -1.90
N PHE A 231 14.80 17.66 -2.89
CA PHE A 231 13.92 16.64 -3.46
C PHE A 231 14.18 16.46 -4.96
N PHE A 232 14.31 15.20 -5.40
CA PHE A 232 14.45 14.86 -6.81
C PHE A 232 13.40 13.85 -7.25
N ASP A 233 12.65 14.17 -8.31
CA ASP A 233 11.63 13.28 -8.88
C ASP A 233 12.14 12.62 -10.17
N TYR A 234 12.40 11.31 -10.09
CA TYR A 234 12.90 10.49 -11.19
C TYR A 234 11.69 9.94 -11.96
N GLY A 235 11.50 10.42 -13.19
CA GLY A 235 10.30 10.16 -13.99
C GLY A 235 9.13 11.08 -13.64
N CYS A 236 9.41 12.39 -13.50
CA CYS A 236 8.44 13.38 -13.00
C CYS A 236 7.22 13.61 -13.93
N GLY A 237 7.24 13.07 -15.16
CA GLY A 237 6.22 13.35 -16.17
C GLY A 237 6.08 14.85 -16.41
N GLN A 238 4.85 15.36 -16.28
CA GLN A 238 4.54 16.78 -16.48
C GLN A 238 4.96 17.69 -15.30
N GLY A 239 5.41 17.12 -14.18
CA GLY A 239 5.99 17.88 -13.07
C GLY A 239 5.00 18.54 -12.10
N ASP A 240 3.75 18.07 -12.02
CA ASP A 240 2.72 18.63 -11.12
C ASP A 240 3.18 18.68 -9.65
N ASP A 241 3.76 17.59 -9.14
CA ASP A 241 4.29 17.52 -7.76
C ASP A 241 5.43 18.53 -7.53
N LEU A 242 6.33 18.66 -8.50
CA LEU A 242 7.47 19.59 -8.44
C LEU A 242 7.00 21.04 -8.38
N GLN A 243 6.01 21.41 -9.20
CA GLN A 243 5.46 22.78 -9.19
C GLN A 243 4.86 23.11 -7.82
N ALA A 244 4.12 22.17 -7.21
CA ALA A 244 3.51 22.37 -5.91
C ALA A 244 4.53 22.42 -4.76
N LEU A 245 5.54 21.54 -4.76
CA LEU A 245 6.61 21.59 -3.76
C LEU A 245 7.46 22.86 -3.89
N LYS A 246 7.71 23.35 -5.11
CA LYS A 246 8.41 24.61 -5.34
C LYS A 246 7.65 25.81 -4.77
N LYS A 247 6.31 25.83 -4.86
CA LYS A 247 5.46 26.85 -4.22
C LYS A 247 5.54 26.81 -2.68
N MET A 248 5.89 25.67 -2.10
CA MET A 248 6.14 25.53 -0.66
C MET A 248 7.56 25.96 -0.25
N GLY A 249 8.34 26.54 -1.16
CA GLY A 249 9.70 27.03 -0.88
C GLY A 249 10.77 25.93 -0.82
N MET A 250 10.50 24.76 -1.39
CA MET A 250 11.44 23.64 -1.38
C MET A 250 12.42 23.66 -2.56
N ASP A 251 13.64 23.17 -2.32
CA ASP A 251 14.61 22.89 -3.39
C ASP A 251 14.27 21.57 -4.09
N VAL A 252 13.58 21.67 -5.22
CA VAL A 252 13.09 20.53 -5.98
C VAL A 252 13.59 20.53 -7.42
N GLN A 253 13.89 19.34 -7.93
CA GLN A 253 14.25 19.11 -9.32
C GLN A 253 13.64 17.79 -9.80
N GLY A 254 13.49 17.61 -11.11
CA GLY A 254 13.08 16.32 -11.65
C GLY A 254 13.53 16.13 -13.08
N TRP A 255 13.51 14.87 -13.48
CA TRP A 255 13.91 14.41 -14.80
C TRP A 255 12.86 13.46 -15.34
N ASP A 256 12.59 13.53 -16.65
CA ASP A 256 11.74 12.59 -17.35
C ASP A 256 12.29 12.37 -18.76
N PRO A 257 12.40 11.12 -19.26
CA PRO A 257 13.00 10.84 -20.55
C PRO A 257 12.27 11.47 -21.74
N VAL A 258 11.01 11.90 -21.57
CA VAL A 258 10.18 12.48 -22.63
C VAL A 258 9.79 13.91 -22.32
N PHE A 259 9.30 14.18 -21.11
CA PHE A 259 8.77 15.49 -20.75
C PHE A 259 9.85 16.48 -20.32
N ASN A 260 10.97 15.99 -19.77
CA ASN A 260 12.05 16.86 -19.31
C ASN A 260 13.44 16.19 -19.45
N PRO A 261 13.85 15.84 -20.70
CA PRO A 261 15.06 15.05 -20.94
C PRO A 261 16.35 15.85 -20.76
N SER A 262 16.29 17.18 -20.90
CA SER A 262 17.44 18.09 -20.80
C SER A 262 17.88 18.38 -19.37
N ASN A 263 17.05 18.07 -18.37
CA ASN A 263 17.42 18.28 -16.97
C ASN A 263 18.47 17.26 -16.53
N GLU A 264 19.46 17.71 -15.76
CA GLU A 264 20.44 16.79 -15.17
C GLU A 264 19.83 16.01 -14.00
N LYS A 265 20.28 14.77 -13.83
CA LYS A 265 19.96 13.96 -12.65
C LYS A 265 20.83 14.44 -11.48
N ARG A 266 20.20 14.93 -10.40
CA ARG A 266 20.89 15.58 -9.28
C ARG A 266 20.78 14.75 -7.98
N PRO A 267 21.91 14.45 -7.29
CA PRO A 267 21.86 13.83 -5.97
C PRO A 267 21.09 14.67 -4.95
N SER A 268 20.10 14.09 -4.28
CA SER A 268 19.18 14.81 -3.39
C SER A 268 18.89 14.01 -2.10
N ASP A 269 18.50 14.71 -1.03
CA ASP A 269 18.13 14.10 0.25
C ASP A 269 17.04 13.05 0.07
N ILE A 270 16.02 13.40 -0.71
CA ILE A 270 14.90 12.53 -1.04
C ILE A 270 14.85 12.34 -2.56
N VAL A 271 14.82 11.09 -3.01
CA VAL A 271 14.55 10.75 -4.41
C VAL A 271 13.22 10.01 -4.48
N ASN A 272 12.32 10.48 -5.33
CA ASN A 272 11.07 9.81 -5.63
C ASN A 272 11.19 9.06 -6.97
N LEU A 273 10.98 7.74 -6.93
CA LEU A 273 10.86 6.87 -8.10
C LEU A 273 9.40 6.42 -8.21
N GLY A 274 8.53 7.41 -8.43
CA GLY A 274 7.08 7.26 -8.37
C GLY A 274 6.49 6.67 -9.63
N PHE A 275 6.02 5.42 -9.58
CA PHE A 275 5.33 4.72 -10.67
C PHE A 275 6.17 4.48 -11.94
N VAL A 276 7.50 4.56 -11.84
CA VAL A 276 8.43 4.35 -12.96
C VAL A 276 8.72 2.87 -13.20
N ILE A 277 9.04 2.11 -12.15
CA ILE A 277 9.44 0.70 -12.28
C ILE A 277 8.33 -0.13 -12.95
N ASN A 278 7.06 0.19 -12.71
CA ASN A 278 5.95 -0.57 -13.27
C ASN A 278 5.75 -0.36 -14.78
N VAL A 279 6.28 0.71 -15.38
CA VAL A 279 6.12 0.99 -16.82
C VAL A 279 7.31 0.54 -17.68
N ILE A 280 8.35 -0.03 -17.07
CA ILE A 280 9.53 -0.52 -17.78
C ILE A 280 9.36 -2.03 -18.05
N GLU A 281 9.24 -2.40 -19.32
CA GLU A 281 9.02 -3.79 -19.75
C GLU A 281 10.25 -4.69 -19.68
N ASP A 282 11.45 -4.11 -19.62
CA ASP A 282 12.68 -4.86 -19.50
C ASP A 282 13.06 -5.04 -18.02
N PRO A 283 13.10 -6.28 -17.49
CA PRO A 283 13.60 -6.56 -16.15
C PRO A 283 15.02 -6.03 -15.89
N ILE A 284 15.90 -6.03 -16.90
CA ILE A 284 17.29 -5.58 -16.76
C ILE A 284 17.30 -4.06 -16.55
N GLU A 285 16.61 -3.33 -17.43
CA GLU A 285 16.48 -1.87 -17.32
C GLU A 285 15.85 -1.44 -15.99
N ARG A 286 14.88 -2.19 -15.44
CA ARG A 286 14.31 -1.89 -14.12
C ARG A 286 15.35 -1.93 -12.99
N VAL A 287 16.25 -2.92 -13.03
CA VAL A 287 17.35 -3.05 -12.04
C VAL A 287 18.28 -1.84 -12.16
N ASP A 288 18.66 -1.46 -13.38
CA ASP A 288 19.51 -0.30 -13.65
C ASP A 288 18.89 1.01 -13.16
N VAL A 289 17.62 1.25 -13.50
CA VAL A 289 16.89 2.46 -13.09
C VAL A 289 16.77 2.54 -11.56
N LEU A 290 16.51 1.41 -10.90
CA LEU A 290 16.41 1.37 -9.45
C LEU A 290 17.76 1.71 -8.77
N HIS A 291 18.88 1.17 -9.28
CA HIS A 291 20.21 1.53 -8.79
C HIS A 291 20.55 3.01 -9.05
N GLN A 292 20.27 3.52 -10.24
CA GLN A 292 20.50 4.94 -10.56
C GLN A 292 19.72 5.87 -9.63
N ALA A 293 18.45 5.56 -9.34
CA ALA A 293 17.65 6.32 -8.39
C ALA A 293 18.24 6.25 -6.96
N PHE A 294 18.71 5.07 -6.54
CA PHE A 294 19.33 4.89 -5.23
C PHE A 294 20.70 5.58 -5.09
N ASP A 295 21.49 5.64 -6.15
CA ASP A 295 22.77 6.38 -6.16
C ASP A 295 22.54 7.89 -5.95
N LEU A 296 21.51 8.45 -6.61
CA LEU A 296 21.11 9.86 -6.45
C LEU A 296 20.54 10.15 -5.05
N THR A 297 20.16 9.12 -4.30
CA THR A 297 19.57 9.29 -2.97
C THR A 297 20.66 9.55 -1.95
N LYS A 298 20.51 10.57 -1.10
CA LYS A 298 21.36 10.78 0.08
C LYS A 298 20.74 10.17 1.34
N LYS A 299 19.44 10.38 1.58
CA LYS A 299 18.75 9.91 2.81
C LYS A 299 17.68 8.86 2.53
N VAL A 300 16.68 9.18 1.72
CA VAL A 300 15.49 8.32 1.52
C VAL A 300 15.12 8.18 0.04
N LEU A 301 15.05 6.94 -0.44
CA LEU A 301 14.47 6.61 -1.74
C LEU A 301 13.02 6.20 -1.53
N VAL A 302 12.11 6.88 -2.21
CA VAL A 302 10.69 6.52 -2.25
C VAL A 302 10.42 5.74 -3.54
N VAL A 303 9.93 4.52 -3.42
CA VAL A 303 9.53 3.72 -4.59
C VAL A 303 8.05 3.42 -4.50
N SER A 304 7.30 3.72 -5.56
CA SER A 304 5.89 3.37 -5.65
C SER A 304 5.53 2.69 -6.97
N VAL A 305 4.61 1.72 -6.91
CA VAL A 305 4.11 0.99 -8.09
C VAL A 305 2.61 0.76 -8.00
N MET A 306 2.00 0.30 -9.09
CA MET A 306 0.61 -0.18 -9.06
C MET A 306 0.56 -1.64 -8.58
N LEU A 307 -0.33 -1.90 -7.61
CA LEU A 307 -0.55 -3.25 -7.10
C LEU A 307 -1.54 -4.06 -7.95
N ILE A 308 -1.43 -5.38 -7.90
CA ILE A 308 -2.45 -6.31 -8.42
C ILE A 308 -3.76 -6.09 -7.67
N ARG A 309 -4.89 -6.03 -8.39
CA ARG A 309 -6.22 -5.94 -7.79
C ARG A 309 -6.63 -7.32 -7.29
N VAL A 310 -7.09 -7.40 -6.04
CA VAL A 310 -7.41 -8.66 -5.33
C VAL A 310 -8.42 -9.55 -6.08
N ASN A 311 -9.27 -8.99 -6.95
CA ASN A 311 -10.33 -9.72 -7.69
C ASN A 311 -10.44 -9.31 -9.18
N GLY A 312 -9.35 -8.89 -9.83
CA GLY A 312 -9.40 -8.51 -11.24
C GLY A 312 -8.19 -9.03 -11.98
N GLU A 313 -8.42 -9.79 -13.05
CA GLU A 313 -7.37 -10.04 -14.04
C GLU A 313 -6.77 -8.70 -14.48
N PRO A 314 -5.44 -8.58 -14.58
CA PRO A 314 -4.82 -7.37 -15.08
C PRO A 314 -5.31 -7.14 -16.51
N GLY A 315 -6.24 -6.21 -16.70
CA GLY A 315 -6.80 -5.91 -18.00
C GLY A 315 -5.70 -5.56 -19.01
N GLY A 316 -5.64 -6.28 -20.12
CA GLY A 316 -4.61 -6.12 -21.14
C GLY A 316 -4.16 -7.46 -21.72
N LYS A 317 -3.30 -7.41 -22.74
CA LYS A 317 -2.69 -8.60 -23.34
C LYS A 317 -1.43 -8.97 -22.55
N PRO A 318 -1.26 -10.21 -22.06
CA PRO A 318 -0.01 -10.64 -21.43
C PRO A 318 1.19 -10.36 -22.33
N TYR A 319 2.23 -9.76 -21.74
CA TYR A 319 3.48 -9.43 -22.45
C TYR A 319 4.65 -9.45 -21.45
N LYS A 320 5.66 -10.27 -21.72
CA LYS A 320 6.77 -10.53 -20.79
C LYS A 320 6.24 -10.90 -19.39
N ASP A 321 6.62 -10.17 -18.34
CA ASP A 321 6.15 -10.38 -16.97
C ASP A 321 5.01 -9.43 -16.56
N GLY A 322 4.43 -8.68 -17.51
CA GLY A 322 3.33 -7.74 -17.29
C GLY A 322 2.25 -7.84 -18.36
N VAL A 323 1.57 -6.72 -18.61
CA VAL A 323 0.51 -6.62 -19.63
C VAL A 323 0.68 -5.37 -20.49
N ILE A 324 0.27 -5.47 -21.76
CA ILE A 324 0.03 -4.31 -22.61
C ILE A 324 -1.42 -3.88 -22.43
N THR A 325 -1.63 -2.64 -21.98
CA THR A 325 -2.96 -2.05 -21.80
C THR A 325 -3.61 -1.73 -23.15
N GLN A 326 -4.92 -1.47 -23.16
CA GLN A 326 -5.63 -1.01 -24.38
C GLN A 326 -5.04 0.27 -24.99
N LYS A 327 -4.31 1.07 -24.20
CA LYS A 327 -3.64 2.29 -24.65
C LYS A 327 -2.26 2.05 -25.28
N GLY A 328 -1.83 0.79 -25.38
CA GLY A 328 -0.51 0.42 -25.91
C GLY A 328 0.65 0.68 -24.93
N THR A 329 0.36 0.81 -23.63
CA THR A 329 1.39 0.98 -22.58
C THR A 329 1.65 -0.33 -21.86
N PHE A 330 2.90 -0.57 -21.46
CA PHE A 330 3.25 -1.71 -20.61
C PHE A 330 2.91 -1.40 -19.15
N GLN A 331 2.44 -2.42 -18.43
CA GLN A 331 2.24 -2.35 -16.99
C GLN A 331 2.65 -3.65 -16.30
N LYS A 332 3.62 -3.55 -15.38
CA LYS A 332 3.90 -4.58 -14.38
C LYS A 332 3.12 -4.28 -13.10
N TYR A 333 2.20 -5.15 -12.75
CA TYR A 333 1.54 -5.10 -11.44
C TYR A 333 2.33 -5.94 -10.45
N PHE A 334 2.60 -5.38 -9.28
CA PHE A 334 3.29 -6.07 -8.20
C PHE A 334 2.30 -6.49 -7.11
N THR A 335 2.61 -7.55 -6.37
CA THR A 335 2.04 -7.68 -5.02
C THR A 335 2.84 -6.83 -4.03
N GLN A 336 2.28 -6.53 -2.86
CA GLN A 336 3.01 -5.80 -1.81
C GLN A 336 4.29 -6.54 -1.39
N ASN A 337 4.22 -7.88 -1.29
CA ASN A 337 5.34 -8.71 -0.86
C ASN A 337 6.39 -8.83 -1.97
N GLU A 338 5.95 -9.04 -3.21
CA GLU A 338 6.84 -9.10 -4.38
C GLU A 338 7.63 -7.79 -4.56
N LEU A 339 6.99 -6.63 -4.36
CA LEU A 339 7.70 -5.35 -4.41
C LEU A 339 8.75 -5.24 -3.29
N ALA A 340 8.39 -5.60 -2.06
CA ALA A 340 9.35 -5.57 -0.94
C ALA A 340 10.56 -6.45 -1.25
N GLN A 341 10.30 -7.68 -1.71
CA GLN A 341 11.31 -8.65 -2.11
C GLN A 341 12.23 -8.08 -3.21
N TYR A 342 11.62 -7.58 -4.29
CA TYR A 342 12.34 -7.01 -5.43
C TYR A 342 13.27 -5.85 -5.03
N LEU A 343 12.78 -4.93 -4.19
CA LEU A 343 13.58 -3.81 -3.69
C LEU A 343 14.75 -4.27 -2.81
N GLU A 344 14.49 -5.20 -1.89
CA GLU A 344 15.52 -5.73 -0.98
C GLU A 344 16.59 -6.54 -1.73
N ASP A 345 16.22 -7.27 -2.78
CA ASP A 345 17.14 -8.04 -3.60
C ASP A 345 18.05 -7.14 -4.45
N VAL A 346 17.46 -6.15 -5.13
CA VAL A 346 18.21 -5.26 -6.01
C VAL A 346 19.11 -4.33 -5.20
N LEU A 347 18.56 -3.66 -4.19
CA LEU A 347 19.28 -2.63 -3.43
C LEU A 347 20.09 -3.17 -2.26
N ASN A 348 19.98 -4.48 -1.97
CA ASN A 348 20.61 -5.12 -0.81
C ASN A 348 20.31 -4.44 0.53
N THR A 349 19.23 -3.67 0.61
CA THR A 349 18.87 -2.80 1.73
C THR A 349 17.40 -3.02 2.09
N SER A 350 17.04 -2.98 3.38
CA SER A 350 15.66 -3.17 3.83
C SER A 350 14.68 -2.14 3.24
N ALA A 351 13.53 -2.62 2.75
CA ALA A 351 12.45 -1.80 2.23
C ALA A 351 11.30 -1.70 3.25
N ILE A 352 10.97 -0.47 3.65
CA ILE A 352 9.97 -0.18 4.68
C ILE A 352 8.64 0.19 4.03
N ALA A 353 7.62 -0.66 4.21
CA ALA A 353 6.28 -0.37 3.72
C ALA A 353 5.67 0.81 4.49
N VAL A 354 5.31 1.86 3.75
CA VAL A 354 4.63 3.07 4.26
C VAL A 354 3.18 3.17 3.79
N GLY A 355 2.82 2.43 2.74
CA GLY A 355 1.45 2.30 2.27
C GLY A 355 1.30 1.22 1.20
N PRO A 356 0.08 0.99 0.68
CA PRO A 356 -0.14 0.07 -0.42
C PRO A 356 0.65 0.48 -1.66
N GLY A 357 1.60 -0.36 -2.07
CA GLY A 357 2.47 -0.14 -3.22
C GLY A 357 3.51 0.96 -3.02
N ILE A 358 3.79 1.40 -1.79
CA ILE A 358 4.75 2.48 -1.49
C ILE A 358 5.74 2.00 -0.42
N PHE A 359 7.02 2.10 -0.74
CA PHE A 359 8.13 1.72 0.14
C PHE A 359 9.17 2.83 0.23
N TYR A 360 9.73 2.98 1.43
CA TYR A 360 10.92 3.80 1.67
C TYR A 360 12.14 2.89 1.82
N VAL A 361 13.24 3.25 1.18
CA VAL A 361 14.56 2.62 1.34
C VAL A 361 15.49 3.69 1.88
N PHE A 362 15.95 3.47 3.11
CA PHE A 362 16.80 4.42 3.83
C PHE A 362 18.26 4.12 3.56
N LYS A 363 19.02 5.14 3.15
CA LYS A 363 20.47 5.04 2.94
C LYS A 363 21.24 5.34 4.23
N GLU A 364 20.70 6.23 5.05
CA GLU A 364 21.23 6.60 6.37
C GLU A 364 20.38 6.00 7.50
N ILE A 365 21.05 5.54 8.57
CA ILE A 365 20.38 4.93 9.73
C ILE A 365 19.65 6.01 10.54
N GLU A 366 20.21 7.21 10.62
CA GLU A 366 19.64 8.38 11.28
C GLU A 366 18.28 8.74 10.66
N ALA A 367 18.21 8.76 9.32
CA ALA A 367 16.95 9.00 8.59
C ALA A 367 15.89 7.94 8.89
N TYR A 368 16.29 6.68 9.09
CA TYR A 368 15.38 5.60 9.49
C TYR A 368 14.87 5.78 10.92
N GLN A 369 15.74 6.15 11.88
CA GLN A 369 15.31 6.43 13.26
C GLN A 369 14.37 7.64 13.33
N ASP A 370 14.67 8.69 12.57
CA ASP A 370 13.80 9.85 12.39
C ASP A 370 12.42 9.43 11.89
N PHE A 371 12.34 8.57 10.86
CA PHE A 371 11.08 8.01 10.38
C PHE A 371 10.29 7.31 11.48
N LEU A 372 10.93 6.41 12.24
CA LEU A 372 10.27 5.66 13.31
C LEU A 372 9.69 6.58 14.37
N SER A 373 10.41 7.65 14.74
CA SER A 373 9.93 8.64 15.71
C SER A 373 8.74 9.46 15.22
N ARG A 374 8.67 9.73 13.90
CA ARG A 374 7.63 10.58 13.27
C ARG A 374 6.36 9.80 12.95
N ARG A 375 6.47 8.48 12.72
CA ARG A 375 5.34 7.60 12.37
C ARG A 375 4.20 7.57 13.40
N SER A 376 4.46 7.95 14.64
CA SER A 376 3.48 8.00 15.73
C SER A 376 2.70 9.32 15.84
N ARG A 377 2.94 10.29 14.96
CA ARG A 377 2.31 11.63 15.01
C ARG A 377 0.97 11.70 14.26
N LYS A 378 0.17 12.73 14.58
CA LYS A 378 -1.21 12.96 14.10
C LYS A 378 -1.32 13.06 12.57
N GLU A 379 -2.49 12.70 12.04
CA GLU A 379 -2.86 12.84 10.63
C GLU A 379 -2.88 14.31 10.16
N ILE A 380 -2.46 14.54 8.91
CA ILE A 380 -2.53 15.84 8.22
C ILE A 380 -3.90 16.00 7.55
N ASP A 381 -4.54 17.16 7.69
CA ASP A 381 -5.74 17.51 6.91
C ASP A 381 -5.36 17.91 5.47
N TRP A 382 -5.44 16.93 4.59
CA TRP A 382 -5.17 17.08 3.16
C TRP A 382 -6.09 18.07 2.45
N ASN A 383 -7.32 18.29 2.95
CA ASN A 383 -8.25 19.21 2.30
C ASN A 383 -7.79 20.66 2.49
N GLU A 384 -7.38 21.02 3.71
CA GLU A 384 -6.86 22.36 4.00
C GLU A 384 -5.59 22.68 3.21
N LEU A 385 -4.67 21.71 3.13
CA LEU A 385 -3.42 21.90 2.39
C LEU A 385 -3.66 22.02 0.87
N SER A 386 -4.56 21.20 0.31
CA SER A 386 -4.94 21.29 -1.10
C SER A 386 -5.58 22.64 -1.44
N LEU A 387 -6.39 23.20 -0.55
CA LEU A 387 -7.03 24.51 -0.70
C LEU A 387 -6.01 25.65 -0.81
N LYS A 388 -4.96 25.62 0.03
CA LYS A 388 -3.89 26.63 0.01
C LYS A 388 -3.04 26.57 -1.27
N LEU A 389 -2.82 25.37 -1.83
CA LEU A 389 -1.93 25.17 -2.98
C LEU A 389 -2.61 25.38 -4.34
N TYR A 390 -3.93 25.15 -4.43
CA TYR A 390 -4.70 25.21 -5.67
C TYR A 390 -6.04 25.98 -5.53
N PRO A 391 -6.03 27.27 -5.12
CA PRO A 391 -7.25 28.04 -4.86
C PRO A 391 -8.18 28.14 -6.08
N ASP A 392 -7.59 28.36 -7.26
CA ASP A 392 -8.25 28.48 -8.57
C ASP A 392 -9.09 27.25 -8.98
N SER A 393 -8.81 26.10 -8.37
CA SER A 393 -9.46 24.83 -8.71
C SER A 393 -10.77 24.60 -7.96
N GLU A 394 -10.91 25.16 -6.75
CA GLU A 394 -12.14 25.05 -5.96
C GLU A 394 -13.22 26.01 -6.45
N GLU A 395 -12.88 27.23 -6.86
CA GLU A 395 -13.87 28.14 -7.43
C GLU A 395 -14.52 27.56 -8.69
N ARG A 396 -13.72 27.00 -9.61
CA ARG A 396 -14.23 26.31 -10.80
C ARG A 396 -15.03 25.05 -10.46
N ARG A 397 -14.62 24.33 -9.41
CA ARG A 397 -15.36 23.15 -8.94
C ARG A 397 -16.69 23.54 -8.32
N LYS A 398 -16.72 24.57 -7.47
CA LYS A 398 -17.91 25.12 -6.84
C LYS A 398 -18.86 25.65 -7.90
N ALA A 399 -18.36 26.37 -8.91
CA ALA A 399 -19.14 26.81 -10.06
C ALA A 399 -19.75 25.62 -10.83
N ARG A 400 -18.96 24.59 -11.16
CA ARG A 400 -19.47 23.39 -11.84
C ARG A 400 -20.49 22.61 -11.01
N ARG A 401 -20.27 22.52 -9.70
CA ARG A 401 -21.19 21.90 -8.72
C ARG A 401 -22.51 22.66 -8.64
N GLU A 402 -22.42 23.99 -8.65
CA GLU A 402 -23.57 24.90 -8.65
C GLU A 402 -24.40 24.76 -9.93
N THR A 403 -23.76 24.77 -11.10
CA THR A 403 -24.42 24.54 -12.39
C THR A 403 -25.13 23.19 -12.43
N LEU A 404 -24.43 22.12 -11.99
CA LEU A 404 -24.99 20.77 -11.98
C LEU A 404 -26.24 20.66 -11.09
N TYR A 405 -26.22 21.35 -9.94
CA TYR A 405 -27.39 21.41 -9.07
C TYR A 405 -28.54 22.17 -9.76
N GLN A 406 -28.27 23.35 -10.31
CA GLN A 406 -29.29 24.19 -10.94
C GLN A 406 -30.00 23.48 -12.10
N GLU A 407 -29.25 22.73 -12.92
CA GLU A 407 -29.80 21.95 -14.04
C GLU A 407 -30.68 20.78 -13.59
N ASN A 408 -30.56 20.30 -12.33
CA ASN A 408 -31.22 19.10 -11.84
C ASN A 408 -31.86 19.29 -10.45
N GLN A 409 -32.36 20.50 -10.19
CA GLN A 409 -32.79 20.94 -8.86
C GLN A 409 -33.82 19.98 -8.24
N ASP A 410 -34.87 19.62 -8.95
CA ASP A 410 -35.94 18.74 -8.45
C ASP A 410 -35.42 17.37 -7.99
N LEU A 411 -34.50 16.77 -8.76
CA LEU A 411 -33.90 15.49 -8.45
C LEU A 411 -33.06 15.57 -7.16
N PHE A 412 -32.27 16.63 -7.04
CA PHE A 412 -31.45 16.86 -5.87
C PHE A 412 -32.32 17.18 -4.64
N GLU A 413 -33.34 18.03 -4.75
CA GLU A 413 -34.26 18.32 -3.64
C GLU A 413 -35.04 17.07 -3.18
N ALA A 414 -35.51 16.23 -4.11
CA ALA A 414 -36.15 14.96 -3.79
C ALA A 414 -35.21 14.03 -3.02
N PHE A 415 -33.97 13.90 -3.48
CA PHE A 415 -32.95 13.10 -2.79
C PHE A 415 -32.60 13.64 -1.40
N TRP A 416 -32.52 14.96 -1.26
CA TRP A 416 -32.28 15.63 0.02
C TRP A 416 -33.40 15.35 1.01
N LYS A 417 -34.66 15.52 0.59
CA LYS A 417 -35.83 15.21 1.41
C LYS A 417 -35.82 13.75 1.86
N THR A 418 -35.54 12.82 0.96
CA THR A 418 -35.40 11.40 1.32
C THR A 418 -34.31 11.17 2.37
N MET A 419 -33.14 11.82 2.22
CA MET A 419 -32.06 11.72 3.21
C MET A 419 -32.44 12.29 4.57
N LEU A 420 -33.18 13.39 4.62
CA LEU A 420 -33.68 13.97 5.89
C LEU A 420 -34.75 13.07 6.52
N ASP A 421 -35.63 12.50 5.72
CA ASP A 421 -36.69 11.60 6.20
C ASP A 421 -36.11 10.34 6.83
N ILE A 422 -35.08 9.74 6.23
CA ILE A 422 -34.46 8.50 6.73
C ILE A 422 -33.20 8.73 7.57
N GLY A 423 -32.66 9.96 7.64
CA GLY A 423 -31.47 10.31 8.42
C GLY A 423 -30.13 9.74 7.92
N ARG A 424 -30.10 9.13 6.72
CA ARG A 424 -28.91 8.49 6.14
C ARG A 424 -28.98 8.48 4.62
N LEU A 425 -27.93 7.95 3.96
CA LEU A 425 -27.97 7.72 2.52
C LEU A 425 -29.04 6.66 2.17
N PRO A 426 -29.92 6.91 1.19
CA PRO A 426 -30.92 5.95 0.76
C PRO A 426 -30.28 4.77 0.04
N LYS A 427 -30.93 3.61 0.13
CA LYS A 427 -30.71 2.44 -0.72
C LYS A 427 -31.54 2.55 -2.00
N GLN A 428 -31.24 1.68 -2.96
CA GLN A 428 -31.94 1.66 -4.25
C GLN A 428 -33.46 1.48 -4.10
N SER A 429 -33.90 0.66 -3.14
CA SER A 429 -35.33 0.46 -2.85
C SER A 429 -36.00 1.63 -2.14
N GLU A 430 -35.24 2.61 -1.64
CA GLU A 430 -35.72 3.70 -0.79
C GLU A 430 -35.82 5.03 -1.55
N PHE A 431 -35.28 5.11 -2.77
CA PHE A 431 -35.34 6.31 -3.60
C PHE A 431 -35.58 5.92 -5.06
N SER A 432 -36.73 6.32 -5.62
CA SER A 432 -37.16 5.91 -6.97
C SER A 432 -36.21 6.37 -8.08
N GLN A 433 -35.53 7.50 -7.91
CA GLN A 433 -34.61 8.08 -8.89
C GLN A 433 -33.12 7.77 -8.56
N TYR A 434 -32.87 6.64 -7.90
CA TYR A 434 -31.52 6.23 -7.43
C TYR A 434 -30.48 6.15 -8.54
N ASP A 435 -30.81 5.51 -9.65
CA ASP A 435 -29.85 5.36 -10.76
C ASP A 435 -29.59 6.69 -11.48
N GLU A 436 -30.61 7.55 -11.54
CA GLU A 436 -30.53 8.84 -12.20
C GLU A 436 -29.61 9.82 -11.46
N ILE A 437 -29.73 9.91 -10.12
CA ILE A 437 -28.82 10.75 -9.34
C ILE A 437 -27.37 10.23 -9.36
N LYS A 438 -27.18 8.91 -9.43
CA LYS A 438 -25.85 8.31 -9.58
C LYS A 438 -25.25 8.64 -10.93
N ARG A 439 -26.04 8.65 -12.00
CA ARG A 439 -25.62 9.00 -13.37
C ARG A 439 -25.18 10.47 -13.44
N ILE A 440 -25.98 11.38 -12.89
CA ILE A 440 -25.73 12.84 -12.96
C ILE A 440 -24.60 13.27 -12.02
N ALA A 441 -24.64 12.87 -10.75
CA ALA A 441 -23.64 13.26 -9.76
C ALA A 441 -22.36 12.39 -9.79
N GLY A 442 -22.36 11.31 -10.57
CA GLY A 442 -21.32 10.28 -10.61
C GLY A 442 -21.31 9.33 -9.40
N SER A 443 -21.68 9.80 -8.21
CA SER A 443 -21.86 8.97 -7.02
C SER A 443 -22.77 9.62 -5.96
N PHE A 444 -23.37 8.82 -5.08
CA PHE A 444 -24.16 9.32 -3.95
C PHE A 444 -23.35 10.12 -2.93
N LYS A 445 -22.06 9.83 -2.78
CA LYS A 445 -21.18 10.62 -1.91
C LYS A 445 -20.95 12.01 -2.47
N ALA A 446 -20.79 12.11 -3.80
CA ALA A 446 -20.70 13.39 -4.50
C ALA A 446 -22.04 14.15 -4.44
N ALA A 447 -23.17 13.46 -4.64
CA ALA A 447 -24.50 14.03 -4.46
C ALA A 447 -24.69 14.58 -3.04
N LYS A 448 -24.39 13.79 -2.01
CA LYS A 448 -24.42 14.24 -0.60
C LYS A 448 -23.52 15.46 -0.35
N ARG A 449 -22.34 15.52 -0.97
CA ARG A 449 -21.41 16.66 -0.81
C ARG A 449 -22.02 17.95 -1.36
N LEU A 450 -22.70 17.91 -2.51
CA LEU A 450 -23.38 19.08 -3.09
C LEU A 450 -24.34 19.74 -2.09
N PHE A 451 -25.06 18.95 -1.29
CA PHE A 451 -25.96 19.48 -0.26
C PHE A 451 -25.23 20.01 0.95
N ILE A 452 -24.23 19.28 1.46
CA ILE A 452 -23.45 19.75 2.62
C ILE A 452 -22.83 21.11 2.33
N ASP A 453 -22.34 21.31 1.11
CA ASP A 453 -21.73 22.58 0.69
C ASP A 453 -22.76 23.73 0.65
N ARG A 454 -24.06 23.44 0.49
CA ARG A 454 -25.14 24.44 0.35
C ARG A 454 -25.94 24.69 1.63
N TYR A 455 -26.41 23.64 2.27
CA TYR A 455 -27.31 23.70 3.43
C TYR A 455 -26.59 23.46 4.76
N GLY A 456 -25.30 23.13 4.71
CA GLY A 456 -24.52 22.77 5.87
C GLY A 456 -24.68 21.28 6.26
N LYS A 457 -23.69 20.78 6.99
CA LYS A 457 -23.68 19.39 7.48
C LYS A 457 -24.67 19.19 8.63
N GLU A 458 -24.92 20.24 9.39
CA GLU A 458 -25.67 20.23 10.65
C GLU A 458 -27.08 19.68 10.51
N THR A 459 -27.81 20.05 9.45
CA THR A 459 -29.19 19.57 9.23
C THR A 459 -29.24 18.06 9.04
N LEU A 460 -28.26 17.49 8.32
CA LEU A 460 -28.18 16.05 8.12
C LEU A 460 -27.73 15.32 9.38
N ASP A 461 -26.81 15.91 10.14
CA ASP A 461 -26.38 15.35 11.43
C ASP A 461 -27.57 15.33 12.43
N GLN A 462 -28.40 16.37 12.45
CA GLN A 462 -29.63 16.41 13.25
C GLN A 462 -30.63 15.32 12.81
N ALA A 463 -30.86 15.17 11.51
CA ALA A 463 -31.74 14.10 10.99
C ALA A 463 -31.22 12.70 11.35
N PHE A 464 -29.89 12.49 11.27
CA PHE A 464 -29.24 11.25 11.68
C PHE A 464 -29.50 10.96 13.17
N GLU A 465 -29.28 11.95 14.05
CA GLU A 465 -29.48 11.78 15.50
C GLU A 465 -30.95 11.54 15.85
N ILE A 466 -31.90 12.25 15.22
CA ILE A 466 -33.34 12.02 15.41
C ILE A 466 -33.69 10.56 15.08
N ARG A 467 -33.23 10.05 13.92
CA ARG A 467 -33.54 8.68 13.49
C ARG A 467 -32.81 7.62 14.29
N LYS A 468 -31.57 7.87 14.70
CA LYS A 468 -30.86 7.03 15.65
C LYS A 468 -31.62 6.92 16.97
N ASN A 469 -32.09 8.04 17.51
CA ASN A 469 -32.86 8.07 18.75
C ASN A 469 -34.20 7.33 18.63
N ASP A 470 -34.93 7.50 17.52
CA ASP A 470 -36.14 6.73 17.23
C ASP A 470 -35.86 5.21 17.26
N LEU A 471 -34.78 4.79 16.61
CA LEU A 471 -34.37 3.39 16.58
C LEU A 471 -34.00 2.86 17.98
N LEU A 472 -33.26 3.64 18.77
CA LEU A 472 -32.87 3.25 20.12
C LEU A 472 -34.07 3.13 21.06
N VAL A 473 -35.06 4.01 20.96
CA VAL A 473 -36.33 3.88 21.72
C VAL A 473 -37.05 2.59 21.35
N TYR A 474 -37.17 2.29 20.05
CA TYR A 474 -37.74 1.03 19.57
C TYR A 474 -37.00 -0.19 20.13
N LEU A 475 -35.67 -0.22 20.03
CA LEU A 475 -34.85 -1.32 20.52
C LEU A 475 -34.94 -1.47 22.05
N ALA A 476 -34.99 -0.36 22.80
CA ALA A 476 -35.16 -0.39 24.25
C ALA A 476 -36.49 -1.04 24.63
N LEU A 477 -37.60 -0.60 24.03
CA LEU A 477 -38.94 -1.15 24.29
C LEU A 477 -39.07 -2.61 23.83
N SER A 478 -38.30 -3.04 22.82
CA SER A 478 -38.28 -4.44 22.38
C SER A 478 -37.77 -5.42 23.45
N ASN A 479 -37.05 -4.96 24.48
CA ASN A 479 -36.61 -5.80 25.61
C ASN A 479 -37.78 -6.35 26.43
N PHE A 480 -38.96 -5.71 26.36
CA PHE A 480 -40.18 -6.16 27.04
C PHE A 480 -41.03 -7.12 26.17
N GLN A 481 -40.55 -7.47 24.98
CA GLN A 481 -41.20 -8.40 24.05
C GLN A 481 -40.32 -9.61 23.77
N LYS A 482 -40.86 -10.63 23.08
CA LYS A 482 -40.05 -11.75 22.61
C LYS A 482 -38.96 -11.24 21.66
N LYS A 483 -37.71 -11.61 21.94
CA LYS A 483 -36.55 -11.20 21.15
C LYS A 483 -36.70 -11.64 19.69
N ILE A 484 -36.68 -10.67 18.77
CA ILE A 484 -36.70 -10.94 17.33
C ILE A 484 -35.26 -11.08 16.82
N PRO A 485 -34.90 -12.18 16.14
CA PRO A 485 -33.60 -12.31 15.49
C PRO A 485 -33.40 -11.24 14.41
N PHE A 486 -32.18 -10.72 14.27
CA PHE A 486 -31.85 -9.65 13.31
C PHE A 486 -32.33 -9.94 11.87
N LYS A 487 -32.17 -11.18 11.42
CA LYS A 487 -32.54 -11.63 10.07
C LYS A 487 -34.06 -11.56 9.79
N ASN A 488 -34.87 -11.53 10.85
CA ASN A 488 -36.33 -11.46 10.78
C ASN A 488 -36.85 -10.02 10.78
N LEU A 489 -35.97 -9.02 10.98
CA LEU A 489 -36.34 -7.61 10.87
C LEU A 489 -36.48 -7.21 9.40
N SER A 490 -37.27 -6.16 9.12
CA SER A 490 -37.38 -5.60 7.77
C SER A 490 -36.02 -5.15 7.25
N ILE A 491 -35.84 -5.15 5.93
CA ILE A 491 -34.58 -4.71 5.29
C ILE A 491 -34.19 -3.28 5.68
N GLN A 492 -35.19 -2.42 5.88
CA GLN A 492 -35.01 -1.05 6.32
C GLN A 492 -34.43 -1.01 7.75
N LEU A 493 -35.06 -1.71 8.71
CA LEU A 493 -34.57 -1.78 10.09
C LEU A 493 -33.16 -2.40 10.16
N GLN A 494 -32.90 -3.44 9.36
CA GLN A 494 -31.56 -4.02 9.29
C GLN A 494 -30.52 -3.01 8.80
N THR A 495 -30.88 -2.16 7.84
CA THR A 495 -30.01 -1.12 7.29
C THR A 495 -29.81 0.02 8.31
N ASP A 496 -30.87 0.43 8.99
CA ASP A 496 -30.84 1.47 10.02
C ASP A 496 -29.93 1.05 11.18
N ILE A 497 -30.10 -0.16 11.70
CA ILE A 497 -29.26 -0.74 12.76
C ILE A 497 -27.78 -0.77 12.34
N LYS A 498 -27.49 -1.21 11.11
CA LYS A 498 -26.09 -1.21 10.62
C LYS A 498 -25.52 0.20 10.50
N THR A 499 -26.34 1.16 10.12
CA THR A 499 -25.89 2.54 9.84
C THR A 499 -25.75 3.38 11.11
N PHE A 500 -26.74 3.35 12.00
CA PHE A 500 -26.80 4.24 13.16
C PHE A 500 -26.04 3.71 14.38
N THR A 501 -25.99 2.39 14.57
CA THR A 501 -25.35 1.77 15.76
C THR A 501 -24.14 0.90 15.40
N GLY A 502 -23.81 0.76 14.11
CA GLY A 502 -22.71 -0.07 13.63
C GLY A 502 -22.96 -1.58 13.73
N GLY A 503 -24.19 -1.99 14.07
CA GLY A 503 -24.54 -3.41 14.24
C GLY A 503 -25.61 -3.65 15.31
N TYR A 504 -26.27 -4.81 15.22
CA TYR A 504 -27.43 -5.14 16.08
C TYR A 504 -27.06 -5.30 17.55
N ARG A 505 -25.92 -5.96 17.84
CA ARG A 505 -25.45 -6.11 19.22
C ARG A 505 -25.19 -4.74 19.87
N ASN A 506 -24.50 -3.85 19.17
CA ASN A 506 -24.22 -2.51 19.65
C ASN A 506 -25.51 -1.73 19.91
N GLY A 507 -26.49 -1.80 19.00
CA GLY A 507 -27.78 -1.12 19.19
C GLY A 507 -28.60 -1.66 20.37
N LEU A 508 -28.53 -2.97 20.64
CA LEU A 508 -29.13 -3.55 21.85
C LEU A 508 -28.40 -3.11 23.13
N GLU A 509 -27.07 -3.05 23.11
CA GLU A 509 -26.29 -2.59 24.27
C GLU A 509 -26.52 -1.10 24.56
N GLU A 510 -26.52 -0.25 23.54
CA GLU A 510 -26.77 1.20 23.64
C GLU A 510 -28.21 1.49 24.11
N SER A 511 -29.20 0.79 23.55
CA SER A 511 -30.60 0.96 23.98
C SER A 511 -30.85 0.45 25.40
N LYS A 512 -30.18 -0.64 25.82
CA LYS A 512 -30.23 -1.13 27.21
C LYS A 512 -29.61 -0.12 28.19
N ARG A 513 -28.54 0.59 27.80
CA ARG A 513 -27.98 1.66 28.63
C ARG A 513 -28.98 2.78 28.86
N LEU A 514 -29.67 3.25 27.81
CA LEU A 514 -30.74 4.25 27.92
C LEU A 514 -31.87 3.78 28.85
N LEU A 515 -32.25 2.51 28.75
CA LEU A 515 -33.25 1.92 29.65
C LEU A 515 -32.80 1.95 31.11
N PHE A 516 -31.53 1.64 31.40
CA PHE A 516 -30.98 1.75 32.77
C PHE A 516 -30.82 3.20 33.22
N GLU A 517 -30.55 4.15 32.31
CA GLU A 517 -30.49 5.57 32.68
C GLU A 517 -31.81 6.08 33.25
N MET A 518 -32.93 5.58 32.76
CA MET A 518 -34.26 5.89 33.29
C MET A 518 -34.38 5.60 34.79
N GLY A 519 -33.72 4.54 35.27
CA GLY A 519 -33.76 4.14 36.69
C GLY A 519 -32.75 4.85 37.60
N LYS A 520 -31.91 5.75 37.06
CA LYS A 520 -30.94 6.50 37.87
C LYS A 520 -31.63 7.63 38.66
N PRO A 521 -31.37 7.77 39.97
CA PRO A 521 -31.95 8.86 40.77
C PRO A 521 -31.70 10.24 40.13
N GLY A 522 -32.73 11.07 40.06
CA GLY A 522 -32.67 12.45 39.51
C GLY A 522 -32.51 12.56 37.99
N ARG A 523 -32.31 11.46 37.24
CA ARG A 523 -32.08 11.54 35.78
C ARG A 523 -33.33 11.99 35.02
N VAL A 524 -34.49 11.42 35.34
CA VAL A 524 -35.78 11.78 34.73
C VAL A 524 -36.11 13.24 35.03
N GLU A 525 -35.98 13.65 36.29
CA GLU A 525 -36.21 15.04 36.74
C GLU A 525 -35.33 16.03 35.97
N LYS A 526 -34.02 15.77 35.87
CA LYS A 526 -33.10 16.60 35.08
C LYS A 526 -33.54 16.70 33.62
N LEU A 527 -33.91 15.59 32.99
CA LEU A 527 -34.36 15.59 31.59
C LEU A 527 -35.70 16.32 31.41
N CYS A 528 -36.59 16.28 32.39
CA CYS A 528 -37.81 17.07 32.39
C CYS A 528 -37.50 18.57 32.44
N HIS A 529 -36.55 19.00 33.27
CA HIS A 529 -36.09 20.40 33.33
C HIS A 529 -35.38 20.87 32.05
N GLU A 530 -34.62 19.99 31.39
CA GLU A 530 -33.96 20.28 30.12
C GLU A 530 -34.93 20.30 28.92
N THR A 531 -36.18 19.88 29.10
CA THR A 531 -37.17 19.87 28.02
C THR A 531 -37.65 21.29 27.72
N SER A 532 -37.46 21.74 26.48
CA SER A 532 -37.72 23.12 26.06
C SER A 532 -39.20 23.44 25.80
N PHE A 533 -40.13 22.57 26.19
CA PHE A 533 -41.56 22.70 25.91
C PHE A 533 -42.40 22.03 27.00
N GLY A 534 -43.66 22.44 27.11
CA GLY A 534 -44.57 22.00 28.18
C GLY A 534 -44.57 22.95 29.37
N ILE A 535 -45.33 22.58 30.40
CA ILE A 535 -45.43 23.31 31.67
C ILE A 535 -44.87 22.40 32.75
N PHE A 536 -43.87 22.88 33.49
CA PHE A 536 -43.31 22.18 34.63
C PHE A 536 -43.87 22.79 35.92
N ASP A 537 -44.43 21.96 36.79
CA ASP A 537 -44.76 22.35 38.16
C ASP A 537 -43.80 21.70 39.17
N HIS A 538 -44.05 21.86 40.47
CA HIS A 538 -43.21 21.32 41.53
C HIS A 538 -43.10 19.78 41.56
N LYS A 539 -43.85 19.03 40.74
CA LYS A 539 -43.90 17.56 40.75
C LYS A 539 -43.89 16.90 39.36
N ALA A 540 -44.29 17.59 38.29
CA ALA A 540 -44.51 16.98 36.99
C ALA A 540 -44.26 17.92 35.79
N LEU A 541 -43.92 17.30 34.66
CA LEU A 541 -43.88 17.93 33.34
C LEU A 541 -45.18 17.61 32.57
N TYR A 542 -45.93 18.64 32.22
CA TYR A 542 -47.16 18.55 31.42
C TYR A 542 -46.90 18.98 29.97
N PHE A 543 -47.25 18.15 29.00
CA PHE A 543 -47.12 18.48 27.58
C PHE A 543 -48.20 17.77 26.76
N HIS A 544 -48.51 18.30 25.58
CA HIS A 544 -49.44 17.67 24.66
C HIS A 544 -48.82 16.42 24.02
N ARG A 545 -49.59 15.31 23.91
CA ARG A 545 -49.09 14.01 23.41
C ARG A 545 -48.40 14.06 22.04
N SER A 546 -48.73 15.04 21.19
CA SER A 546 -48.10 15.19 19.87
C SER A 546 -46.60 15.53 19.96
N LEU A 547 -46.11 15.92 21.14
CA LEU A 547 -44.73 16.31 21.38
C LEU A 547 -43.87 15.15 21.92
N ILE A 548 -44.43 13.94 22.10
CA ILE A 548 -43.67 12.77 22.59
C ILE A 548 -42.41 12.50 21.75
N SER A 549 -42.50 12.61 20.42
CA SER A 549 -41.36 12.39 19.53
C SER A 549 -40.20 13.38 19.74
N ARG A 550 -40.47 14.55 20.33
CA ARG A 550 -39.49 15.61 20.60
C ARG A 550 -38.82 15.48 21.97
N LEU A 551 -39.28 14.56 22.82
CA LEU A 551 -38.67 14.31 24.13
C LEU A 551 -37.31 13.62 23.99
N HIS A 552 -36.49 13.76 25.02
CA HIS A 552 -35.27 12.96 25.15
C HIS A 552 -35.58 11.45 25.09
N PRO A 553 -34.74 10.60 24.47
CA PRO A 553 -34.98 9.16 24.31
C PRO A 553 -35.37 8.43 25.61
N VAL A 554 -34.74 8.78 26.73
CA VAL A 554 -35.05 8.22 28.06
C VAL A 554 -36.49 8.50 28.48
N LEU A 555 -36.99 9.73 28.29
CA LEU A 555 -38.38 10.09 28.61
C LEU A 555 -39.35 9.38 27.65
N ARG A 556 -38.98 9.22 26.38
CA ARG A 556 -39.77 8.46 25.39
C ARG A 556 -39.88 6.99 25.75
N ILE A 557 -38.79 6.38 26.22
CA ILE A 557 -38.78 5.01 26.73
C ILE A 557 -39.69 4.90 27.95
N MET A 558 -39.62 5.84 28.89
CA MET A 558 -40.50 5.88 30.07
C MET A 558 -41.99 5.91 29.69
N VAL A 559 -42.37 6.79 28.75
CA VAL A 559 -43.74 6.83 28.21
C VAL A 559 -44.11 5.51 27.54
N GLY A 560 -43.23 4.94 26.72
CA GLY A 560 -43.47 3.65 26.06
C GLY A 560 -43.64 2.48 27.04
N CYS A 561 -42.84 2.43 28.13
CA CYS A 561 -43.00 1.45 29.20
C CYS A 561 -44.38 1.58 29.88
N ALA A 562 -44.82 2.82 30.16
CA ALA A 562 -46.13 3.07 30.74
C ALA A 562 -47.26 2.63 29.77
N GLU A 563 -47.16 2.94 28.48
CA GLU A 563 -48.14 2.50 27.47
C GLU A 563 -48.25 0.97 27.37
N MET A 564 -47.13 0.25 27.53
CA MET A 564 -47.09 -1.21 27.53
C MET A 564 -47.76 -1.83 28.76
N LEU A 565 -47.67 -1.18 29.93
CA LEU A 565 -48.25 -1.66 31.18
C LEU A 565 -49.75 -1.35 31.29
N TYR A 566 -50.19 -0.18 30.82
CA TYR A 566 -51.56 0.32 31.06
C TYR A 566 -52.47 0.25 29.81
N SER A 567 -51.98 -0.29 28.69
CA SER A 567 -52.59 -0.21 27.35
C SER A 567 -52.72 1.24 26.84
N ARG A 568 -52.58 1.44 25.52
CA ARG A 568 -52.56 2.75 24.84
C ARG A 568 -53.53 3.75 25.48
N PHE A 569 -53.07 4.97 25.78
CA PHE A 569 -53.87 6.10 26.26
C PHE A 569 -55.00 6.47 25.28
N LYS A 570 -56.07 5.66 25.25
CA LYS A 570 -57.36 6.01 24.65
C LYS A 570 -58.07 6.92 25.65
N SER A 571 -57.89 8.23 25.48
CA SER A 571 -58.70 9.29 26.09
C SER A 571 -59.17 8.98 27.52
N ILE A 572 -58.27 9.09 28.50
CA ILE A 572 -58.67 9.08 29.90
C ILE A 572 -58.39 10.46 30.48
N LYS A 573 -59.50 11.14 30.81
CA LYS A 573 -59.53 12.38 31.61
C LYS A 573 -58.79 12.14 32.92
N LYS A 574 -57.85 13.04 33.26
CA LYS A 574 -57.23 13.26 34.58
C LYS A 574 -56.86 12.01 35.38
N TYR A 575 -55.56 11.82 35.61
CA TYR A 575 -55.09 11.25 36.88
C TYR A 575 -53.97 12.12 37.45
N GLN A 576 -54.08 12.35 38.76
CA GLN A 576 -53.20 13.15 39.61
C GLN A 576 -51.82 12.54 39.76
#